data_AF-A0A1G8L1A5-F1
#
_entry.id   AF-A0A1G8L1A5-F1
#
_cell.length_a   1.000
_cell.length_b   1.000
_cell.length_c   1.000
_cell.angle_alpha   90.00
_cell.angle_beta   90.00
_cell.angle_gamma   90.00
#
_symmetry.space_group_name_H-M   'P 1'
#
loop_
_entity.id
_entity.type
_entity.pdbx_description
1 polymer ?
#
loop_
_entity_poly.entity_id
_entity_poly.type
_entity_poly.pdbx_seq_one_letter_code
_entity_poly.pdbx_strand_id
1 'polypeptide(L)'
;MNARIEWAKVSADAYKAMIGLDHSLLEPIRLRASQINGCAYCVNRHASDARKAGARFSAGTAPLPRAACSGRSGSSCRTRRG
;
A
#
# COMPACT_ATOMS: atom_id res chain seq x y z
N MET A 1 -14.73 -1.53 -23.56
CA MET A 1 -15.37 -1.51 -22.23
C MET A 1 -16.56 -0.58 -22.29
N ASN A 2 -17.78 -1.08 -22.06
CA ASN A 2 -18.97 -0.23 -21.99
C ASN A 2 -19.17 0.19 -20.53
N ALA A 3 -19.15 1.49 -20.28
CA ALA A 3 -19.42 2.03 -18.95
C ALA A 3 -20.88 1.74 -18.59
N ARG A 4 -21.11 1.08 -17.45
CA ARG A 4 -22.47 0.83 -16.97
C ARG A 4 -23.17 2.13 -16.53
N ILE A 5 -22.41 3.10 -16.05
CA ILE A 5 -22.89 4.42 -15.60
C ILE A 5 -21.81 5.47 -15.87
N GLU A 6 -22.19 6.57 -16.51
CA GLU A 6 -21.37 7.77 -16.74
C GLU A 6 -21.45 8.73 -15.53
N TRP A 7 -20.84 8.31 -14.42
CA TRP A 7 -20.81 9.02 -13.12
C TRP A 7 -20.40 10.51 -13.21
N ALA A 8 -19.50 10.84 -14.13
CA ALA A 8 -19.07 12.22 -14.38
C ALA A 8 -20.20 13.13 -14.91
N LYS A 9 -21.19 12.57 -15.62
CA LYS A 9 -22.37 13.30 -16.11
C LYS A 9 -23.53 13.32 -15.12
N VAL A 10 -23.66 12.28 -14.29
CA VAL A 10 -24.79 12.15 -13.34
C VAL A 10 -24.65 13.15 -12.18
N SER A 11 -23.43 13.44 -11.71
CA SER A 11 -23.21 14.49 -10.72
C SER A 11 -21.81 15.12 -10.85
N ALA A 12 -21.72 16.22 -11.59
CA ALA A 12 -20.48 16.94 -11.80
C ALA A 12 -19.88 17.50 -10.50
N ASP A 13 -20.72 17.85 -9.52
CA ASP A 13 -20.29 18.39 -8.23
C ASP A 13 -19.61 17.32 -7.36
N ALA A 14 -20.14 16.09 -7.35
CA ALA A 14 -19.49 14.98 -6.66
C ALA A 14 -18.17 14.60 -7.34
N TYR A 15 -18.11 14.66 -8.68
CA TYR A 15 -16.87 14.47 -9.42
C TYR A 15 -15.82 15.50 -9.01
N LYS A 16 -16.16 16.80 -9.04
CA LYS A 16 -15.27 17.89 -8.61
C LYS A 16 -14.79 17.75 -7.17
N ALA A 17 -15.64 17.33 -6.24
CA ALA A 17 -15.26 17.10 -4.85
C ALA A 17 -14.21 15.97 -4.69
N MET A 18 -14.20 14.98 -5.59
CA MET A 18 -13.24 13.88 -5.55
C MET A 18 -11.85 14.23 -6.11
N ILE A 19 -11.72 15.26 -6.97
CA ILE A 19 -10.46 15.57 -7.69
C ILE A 19 -9.50 16.47 -6.90
N GLY A 20 -9.83 16.83 -5.66
CA GLY A 20 -9.05 17.79 -4.86
C GLY A 20 -7.83 17.22 -4.12
N LEU A 21 -7.41 15.98 -4.41
CA LEU A 21 -6.36 15.34 -3.61
C LEU A 21 -4.96 15.65 -4.13
N ASP A 22 -4.13 16.21 -3.27
CA ASP A 22 -2.73 16.49 -3.55
C ASP A 22 -1.96 15.21 -3.95
N HIS A 23 -1.07 15.33 -4.94
CA HIS A 23 -0.35 14.19 -5.50
C HIS A 23 0.51 13.45 -4.45
N SER A 24 0.96 14.14 -3.41
CA SER A 24 1.71 13.53 -2.30
C SER A 24 0.85 12.57 -1.45
N LEU A 25 -0.45 12.83 -1.33
CA LEU A 25 -1.42 11.96 -0.62
C LEU A 25 -1.98 10.84 -1.50
N LEU A 26 -1.95 11.03 -2.81
CA LEU A 26 -2.62 10.17 -3.76
C LEU A 26 -1.90 8.81 -3.94
N GLU A 27 -0.58 8.81 -4.03
CA GLU A 27 0.21 7.58 -4.16
C GLU A 27 0.15 6.65 -2.93
N PRO A 28 0.20 7.15 -1.67
CA PRO A 28 -0.05 6.33 -0.48
C PRO A 28 -1.43 5.66 -0.45
N ILE A 29 -2.50 6.35 -0.89
CA ILE A 29 -3.85 5.79 -0.94
C ILE A 29 -3.92 4.69 -2.00
N ARG A 30 -3.38 4.95 -3.20
CA ARG A 30 -3.30 3.95 -4.27
C ARG A 30 -2.51 2.71 -3.84
N LEU A 31 -1.42 2.90 -3.10
CA LEU A 31 -0.63 1.81 -2.54
C LEU A 31 -1.45 0.96 -1.56
N ARG A 32 -2.17 1.57 -0.60
CA ARG A 32 -3.01 0.82 0.36
C ARG A 32 -4.21 0.15 -0.30
N ALA A 33 -4.87 0.81 -1.25
CA ALA A 33 -5.94 0.20 -2.04
C ALA A 33 -5.43 -1.02 -2.82
N SER A 34 -4.24 -0.92 -3.42
CA SER A 34 -3.61 -2.02 -4.17
C SER A 34 -3.25 -3.21 -3.28
N GLN A 35 -2.87 -2.95 -2.01
CA GLN A 35 -2.60 -4.00 -1.03
C GLN A 35 -3.89 -4.73 -0.62
N ILE A 36 -4.98 -4.00 -0.37
CA ILE A 36 -6.29 -4.60 -0.02
C ILE A 36 -6.82 -5.44 -1.20
N ASN A 37 -6.66 -4.94 -2.42
CA ASN A 37 -7.11 -5.64 -3.64
C ASN A 37 -6.14 -6.76 -4.09
N GLY A 38 -4.97 -6.90 -3.48
CA GLY A 38 -4.00 -7.95 -3.81
C GLY A 38 -3.32 -7.80 -5.18
N CYS A 39 -3.21 -6.59 -5.74
CA CYS A 39 -2.55 -6.37 -7.04
C CYS A 39 -1.03 -6.18 -6.87
N ALA A 40 -0.25 -7.24 -7.03
CA ALA A 40 1.22 -7.20 -6.87
C ALA A 40 1.91 -6.18 -7.82
N TYR A 41 1.44 -6.08 -9.07
CA TYR A 41 1.95 -5.10 -10.03
C TYR A 41 1.71 -3.65 -9.57
N CYS A 42 0.48 -3.36 -9.14
CA CYS A 42 0.07 -2.04 -8.69
C CYS A 42 0.83 -1.61 -7.44
N VAL A 43 1.04 -2.54 -6.50
CA VAL A 43 1.85 -2.30 -5.30
C VAL A 43 3.27 -1.86 -5.65
N ASN A 44 3.94 -2.54 -6.59
CA ASN A 44 5.31 -2.19 -6.98
C ASN A 44 5.40 -0.81 -7.64
N ARG A 45 4.45 -0.49 -8.52
CA ARG A 45 4.35 0.82 -9.18
C ARG A 45 4.14 1.94 -8.18
N HIS A 46 3.07 1.85 -7.37
CA HIS A 46 2.70 2.89 -6.42
C HIS A 46 3.69 3.04 -5.26
N ALA A 47 4.39 1.98 -4.86
CA ALA A 47 5.45 2.07 -3.86
C ALA A 47 6.66 2.88 -4.37
N SER A 48 6.98 2.76 -5.65
CA SER A 48 8.09 3.50 -6.28
C SER A 48 7.72 4.98 -6.44
N ASP A 49 6.48 5.25 -6.83
CA ASP A 49 6.00 6.62 -7.05
C ASP A 49 5.75 7.37 -5.74
N ALA A 50 5.25 6.69 -4.69
CA ALA A 50 5.15 7.25 -3.35
C ALA A 50 6.51 7.65 -2.77
N ARG A 51 7.55 6.84 -3.00
CA ARG A 51 8.93 7.18 -2.58
C ARG A 51 9.47 8.43 -3.29
N LYS A 52 9.20 8.58 -4.59
CA LYS A 52 9.62 9.76 -5.38
C LYS A 52 8.89 11.03 -4.95
N ALA A 53 7.61 10.91 -4.59
CA ALA A 53 6.78 12.02 -4.11
C ALA A 53 7.16 12.50 -2.69
N GLY A 54 8.24 11.99 -2.10
CA GLY A 54 8.72 12.42 -0.79
C GLY A 54 7.89 11.90 0.38
N ALA A 55 7.02 10.90 0.16
CA ALA A 55 6.27 10.24 1.23
C ALA A 55 7.26 9.46 2.12
N ARG A 56 7.77 10.13 3.14
CA ARG A 56 8.46 9.51 4.26
C ARG A 56 7.41 8.76 5.04
N PHE A 57 7.31 7.44 4.84
CA PHE A 57 6.68 6.58 5.83
C PHE A 57 7.47 6.81 7.12
N SER A 58 6.91 7.58 8.07
CA SER A 58 7.42 7.57 9.43
C SER A 58 7.52 6.10 9.82
N ALA A 59 8.71 5.70 10.26
CA ALA A 59 9.03 4.33 10.62
C ALA A 59 8.23 3.90 11.87
N GLY A 60 6.91 3.79 11.74
CA GLY A 60 6.00 3.25 12.74
C GLY A 60 5.75 1.75 12.56
N THR A 61 6.28 1.16 11.48
CA THR A 61 6.46 -0.28 11.38
C THR A 61 7.93 -0.56 11.55
N ALA A 62 8.37 -0.62 12.81
CA ALA A 62 9.54 -1.41 13.12
C ALA A 62 9.37 -2.75 12.39
N PRO A 63 10.35 -3.21 11.59
CA PRO A 63 10.31 -4.59 11.13
C PRO A 63 10.15 -5.42 12.39
N LEU A 64 9.07 -6.21 12.48
CA LEU A 64 8.95 -7.24 13.51
C LEU A 64 10.32 -7.91 13.58
N PRO A 65 10.96 -7.95 14.76
CA PRO A 65 12.31 -8.46 14.84
C PRO A 65 12.30 -9.83 14.20
N ARG A 66 13.01 -9.97 13.07
CA ARG A 66 13.34 -11.29 12.53
C ARG A 66 13.89 -12.03 13.72
N ALA A 67 13.16 -13.05 14.18
CA ALA A 67 13.58 -13.90 15.27
C ALA A 67 15.07 -14.15 15.10
N ALA A 68 15.86 -13.58 16.01
CA ALA A 68 17.30 -13.64 15.96
C ALA A 68 17.68 -15.11 16.20
N CYS A 69 17.71 -15.89 15.12
CA CYS A 69 18.32 -17.20 15.10
C CYS A 69 19.84 -16.97 15.06
N SER A 70 20.38 -16.53 16.19
CA SER A 70 21.82 -16.49 16.43
C SER A 70 22.29 -17.93 16.69
N GLY A 71 22.53 -18.69 15.62
CA GLY A 71 22.96 -20.07 15.80
C GLY A 71 23.15 -20.82 14.49
N ARG A 72 24.37 -20.74 13.96
CA ARG A 72 24.86 -21.57 12.87
C ARG A 72 25.08 -22.99 13.40
N SER A 73 24.05 -23.83 13.39
CA SER A 73 24.14 -25.30 13.26
C SER A 73 22.72 -25.87 13.22
N GLY A 74 22.46 -26.74 12.24
CA GLY A 74 21.12 -27.25 11.97
C GLY A 74 20.50 -27.97 13.17
N SER A 75 19.16 -28.04 13.14
CA SER A 75 18.30 -28.99 13.87
C SER A 75 17.66 -28.63 15.22
N SER A 76 17.37 -27.37 15.56
CA SER A 76 16.23 -27.12 16.48
C SER A 76 15.75 -25.67 16.51
N CYS A 77 14.72 -25.35 15.73
CA CYS A 77 13.85 -24.22 16.03
C CYS A 77 12.42 -24.76 16.20
N ARG A 78 12.18 -25.45 17.33
CA ARG A 78 10.80 -25.76 17.75
C ARG A 78 10.20 -24.48 18.29
N THR A 79 9.19 -23.97 17.61
CA THR A 79 8.27 -22.98 18.17
C THR A 79 7.61 -23.59 19.40
N ARG A 80 7.99 -23.15 20.60
CA ARG A 80 7.17 -23.38 21.80
C ARG A 80 5.90 -22.54 21.62
N ARG A 81 4.84 -23.16 21.11
CA ARG A 81 3.47 -22.72 21.39
C ARG A 81 3.15 -23.22 22.79
N GLY A 82 3.21 -22.31 23.76
CA GLY A 82 2.51 -22.40 25.05
C GLY A 82 1.48 -21.30 25.05
#